data_AF-A0A1B1Z2N7-F1
#
_entry.id   AF-A0A1B1Z2N7-F1
#
_cell.length_a   1.000
_cell.length_b   1.000
_cell.length_c   1.000
_cell.angle_alpha   90.00
_cell.angle_beta   90.00
_cell.angle_gamma   90.00
#
_symmetry.space_group_name_H-M   'P 1'
#
loop_
_entity.id
_entity.type
_entity.pdbx_description
1 polymer ?
#
loop_
_entity_poly.entity_id
_entity_poly.type
_entity_poly.pdbx_seq_one_letter_code
_entity_poly.pdbx_strand_id
1 'polypeptide(L)'
;MSSRTIKNSSVPLSIELLFNNEKLDIMKTLCLLYAFSKDSRKRRTVSEIMFYYSLVNFDLIKLFETDEKFRYGVKPSPNLYFRFQSKINGILLNMLHLQFINLKGDITKKLDETIVQITSTGEEFIDELNSVFFSNLVFEYSQTLEKIKFSGSNLKVVKGVQQ
;
A
#
# COMPACT_ATOMS: atom_id res chain seq x y z
N MET A 1 -28.36 37.84 -0.07
CA MET A 1 -26.93 37.53 -0.21
C MET A 1 -26.40 37.13 1.15
N SER A 2 -26.02 35.86 1.32
CA SER A 2 -25.41 35.37 2.57
C SER A 2 -24.17 34.58 2.16
N SER A 3 -23.03 35.27 2.08
CA SER A 3 -21.74 34.62 1.84
C SER A 3 -21.41 33.76 3.06
N ARG A 4 -21.63 32.45 2.98
CA ARG A 4 -21.01 31.50 3.89
C ARG A 4 -19.50 31.57 3.64
N THR A 5 -18.80 32.32 4.48
CA THR A 5 -17.35 32.23 4.61
C THR A 5 -17.03 30.80 5.05
N ILE A 6 -16.54 29.99 4.11
CA ILE A 6 -15.92 28.71 4.41
C ILE A 6 -14.72 29.04 5.28
N LYS A 7 -14.84 28.85 6.60
CA LYS A 7 -13.68 28.82 7.48
C LYS A 7 -12.80 27.69 6.97
N ASN A 8 -11.64 28.02 6.41
CA ASN A 8 -10.57 27.07 6.20
C ASN A 8 -10.28 26.41 7.56
N SER A 9 -10.83 25.22 7.77
CA SER A 9 -10.51 24.39 8.93
C SER A 9 -9.11 23.85 8.71
N SER A 10 -8.11 24.69 8.94
CA SER A 10 -6.72 24.28 9.07
C SER A 10 -6.66 23.42 10.33
N VAL A 11 -6.62 22.11 10.14
CA VAL A 11 -6.18 21.21 11.20
C VAL A 11 -4.73 21.57 11.56
N PRO A 12 -4.31 21.44 12.82
CA PRO A 12 -2.93 21.64 13.21
C PRO A 12 -1.98 20.84 12.32
N LEU A 13 -0.82 21.40 11.96
CA LEU A 13 0.16 20.74 11.07
C LEU A 13 0.57 19.36 11.59
N SER A 14 0.67 19.16 12.90
CA SER A 14 0.95 17.85 13.49
C SER A 14 -0.15 16.82 13.19
N ILE A 15 -1.42 17.25 13.23
CA ILE A 15 -2.58 16.45 12.85
C ILE A 15 -2.57 16.18 11.35
N GLU A 16 -2.29 17.19 10.53
CA GLU A 16 -2.17 17.04 9.09
C GLU A 16 -1.06 16.04 8.72
N LEU A 17 0.12 16.14 9.34
CA LEU A 17 1.25 15.23 9.17
C LEU A 17 0.97 13.83 9.71
N LEU A 18 0.10 13.67 10.71
CA LEU A 18 -0.38 12.37 11.18
C LEU A 18 -1.31 11.70 10.15
N PHE A 19 -2.15 12.48 9.46
CA PHE A 19 -3.18 11.95 8.56
C PHE A 19 -2.79 11.93 7.07
N ASN A 20 -1.81 12.74 6.66
CA ASN A 20 -1.31 12.87 5.29
C ASN A 20 0.22 12.88 5.29
N ASN A 21 0.81 11.76 5.70
CA ASN A 21 2.25 11.57 5.69
C ASN A 21 2.69 10.86 4.41
N GLU A 22 2.87 11.63 3.33
CA GLU A 22 3.32 11.09 2.05
C GLU A 22 4.68 10.36 2.16
N LYS A 23 5.59 10.87 3.00
CA LYS A 23 6.86 10.19 3.26
C LYS A 23 6.63 8.81 3.86
N LEU A 24 5.78 8.69 4.87
CA LEU A 24 5.46 7.41 5.48
C LEU A 24 4.78 6.45 4.47
N ASP A 25 3.87 6.94 3.65
CA ASP A 25 3.23 6.14 2.60
C ASP A 25 4.25 5.61 1.58
N ILE A 26 5.23 6.45 1.18
CA ILE A 26 6.37 6.04 0.34
C ILE A 26 7.21 4.97 1.05
N MET A 27 7.57 5.19 2.31
CA MET A 27 8.38 4.25 3.10
C MET A 27 7.69 2.89 3.25
N LYS A 28 6.40 2.89 3.57
CA LYS A 28 5.59 1.68 3.71
C LYS A 28 5.47 0.93 2.38
N THR A 29 5.35 1.65 1.27
CA THR A 29 5.32 1.07 -0.08
C THR A 29 6.69 0.49 -0.43
N LEU A 30 7.79 1.18 -0.10
CA LEU A 30 9.13 0.68 -0.31
C LEU A 30 9.42 -0.59 0.50
N CYS A 31 8.98 -0.65 1.77
CA CYS A 31 9.07 -1.85 2.61
C CYS A 31 8.34 -3.04 1.97
N LEU A 32 7.14 -2.81 1.39
CA LEU A 32 6.41 -3.85 0.67
C LEU A 32 7.18 -4.33 -0.57
N LEU A 33 7.73 -3.40 -1.35
CA LEU A 33 8.53 -3.75 -2.54
C LEU A 33 9.81 -4.51 -2.19
N TYR A 34 10.44 -4.16 -1.07
CA TYR A 34 11.57 -4.88 -0.52
C TYR A 34 11.18 -6.29 -0.07
N ALA A 35 10.05 -6.45 0.64
CA ALA A 35 9.52 -7.76 1.00
C ALA A 35 9.26 -8.63 -0.24
N PHE A 36 8.70 -8.05 -1.32
CA PHE A 36 8.57 -8.77 -2.59
C PHE A 36 9.92 -9.25 -3.10
N SER A 37 10.96 -8.42 -3.11
CA SER A 37 12.26 -8.80 -3.69
C SER A 37 12.94 -9.94 -2.93
N LYS A 38 12.68 -10.07 -1.62
CA LYS A 38 13.13 -11.19 -0.78
C LYS A 38 12.35 -12.48 -1.02
N ASP A 39 11.02 -12.41 -1.13
CA ASP A 39 10.16 -13.58 -1.42
C ASP A 39 10.48 -14.16 -2.80
N SER A 40 10.59 -13.29 -3.79
CA SER A 40 10.96 -13.67 -5.15
C SER A 40 11.45 -12.43 -5.89
N ARG A 41 12.51 -12.53 -6.72
CA ARG A 41 13.00 -11.39 -7.57
C ARG A 41 11.99 -10.94 -8.65
N LYS A 42 10.70 -11.19 -8.44
CA LYS A 42 9.58 -10.96 -9.34
C LYS A 42 9.15 -9.50 -9.25
N ARG A 43 9.00 -8.92 -10.42
CA ARG A 43 8.32 -7.65 -10.63
C ARG A 43 6.83 -7.84 -10.34
N ARG A 44 6.18 -6.85 -9.74
CA ARG A 44 4.78 -6.95 -9.29
C ARG A 44 3.92 -5.87 -9.91
N THR A 45 2.65 -6.16 -10.12
CA THR A 45 1.71 -5.17 -10.69
C THR A 45 1.29 -4.15 -9.64
N VAL A 46 0.88 -2.95 -10.05
CA VAL A 46 0.31 -1.94 -9.13
C VAL A 46 -0.91 -2.50 -8.41
N SER A 47 -1.75 -3.31 -9.07
CA SER A 47 -2.89 -3.96 -8.41
C SER A 47 -2.47 -4.88 -7.26
N GLU A 48 -1.37 -5.61 -7.42
CA GLU A 48 -0.85 -6.51 -6.40
C GLU A 48 -0.23 -5.73 -5.23
N ILE A 49 0.48 -4.63 -5.54
CA ILE A 49 0.99 -3.70 -4.52
C ILE A 49 -0.15 -3.13 -3.68
N MET A 50 -1.20 -2.60 -4.33
CA MET A 50 -2.37 -2.06 -3.62
C MET A 50 -3.05 -3.12 -2.76
N PHE A 51 -3.12 -4.37 -3.24
CA PHE A 51 -3.70 -5.47 -2.49
C PHE A 51 -2.94 -5.73 -1.18
N TYR A 52 -1.64 -6.03 -1.26
CA TYR A 52 -0.85 -6.34 -0.06
C TYR A 52 -0.67 -5.15 0.87
N TYR A 53 -0.53 -3.94 0.32
CA TYR A 53 -0.51 -2.71 1.11
C TYR A 53 -1.78 -2.59 1.95
N SER A 54 -2.94 -2.83 1.33
CA SER A 54 -4.23 -2.73 2.00
C SER A 54 -4.42 -3.81 3.06
N LEU A 55 -3.91 -5.02 2.83
CA LEU A 55 -3.96 -6.09 3.84
C LEU A 55 -3.25 -5.68 5.12
N VAL A 56 -2.00 -5.27 5.03
CA VAL A 56 -1.17 -4.97 6.21
C VAL A 56 -1.55 -3.63 6.84
N ASN A 57 -1.63 -2.55 6.05
CA ASN A 57 -1.78 -1.20 6.62
C ASN A 57 -3.19 -0.86 7.06
N PHE A 58 -4.20 -1.58 6.56
CA PHE A 58 -5.61 -1.37 6.93
C PHE A 58 -6.18 -2.56 7.70
N ASP A 59 -5.32 -3.47 8.17
CA ASP A 59 -5.70 -4.62 8.99
C ASP A 59 -6.76 -5.52 8.31
N LEU A 60 -6.71 -5.59 6.98
CA LEU A 60 -7.65 -6.38 6.18
C LEU A 60 -7.25 -7.86 6.07
N ILE A 61 -6.11 -8.25 6.66
CA ILE A 61 -5.67 -9.65 6.80
C ILE A 61 -6.77 -10.49 7.47
N LYS A 62 -7.45 -9.92 8.47
CA LYS A 62 -8.53 -10.58 9.24
C LYS A 62 -9.68 -11.07 8.37
N LEU A 63 -9.90 -10.50 7.18
CA LEU A 63 -10.90 -10.98 6.23
C LEU A 63 -10.62 -12.39 5.71
N PHE A 64 -9.36 -12.85 5.82
CA PHE A 64 -8.89 -14.14 5.32
C PHE A 64 -8.58 -15.15 6.44
N GLU A 65 -8.74 -14.78 7.71
CA GLU A 65 -8.52 -15.69 8.84
C GLU A 65 -9.60 -16.76 8.91
N THR A 66 -9.27 -18.00 9.27
CA THR A 66 -10.22 -19.13 9.24
C THR A 66 -11.20 -19.14 10.41
N ASP A 67 -10.82 -18.57 11.55
CA ASP A 67 -11.64 -18.57 12.76
C ASP A 67 -12.62 -17.38 12.75
N GLU A 68 -13.92 -17.70 12.80
CA GLU A 68 -15.02 -16.74 12.74
C GLU A 68 -14.98 -15.69 13.85
N LYS A 69 -14.36 -16.01 15.00
CA LYS A 69 -14.19 -15.06 16.12
C LYS A 69 -13.35 -13.86 15.72
N PHE A 70 -12.36 -14.04 14.85
CA PHE A 70 -11.49 -12.96 14.38
C PHE A 70 -12.09 -12.18 13.20
N ARG A 71 -13.05 -12.77 12.48
CA ARG A 71 -13.84 -12.08 11.45
C ARG A 71 -14.94 -11.19 12.04
N TYR A 72 -15.33 -11.42 13.29
CA TYR A 72 -16.47 -10.74 13.90
C TYR A 72 -16.22 -9.22 14.01
N GLY A 73 -17.03 -8.43 13.30
CA GLY A 73 -16.94 -6.96 13.28
C GLY A 73 -16.02 -6.38 12.20
N VAL A 74 -15.28 -7.21 11.45
CA VAL A 74 -14.43 -6.74 10.35
C VAL A 74 -15.27 -6.61 9.09
N LYS A 75 -15.73 -5.39 8.80
CA LYS A 75 -16.31 -5.08 7.48
C LYS A 75 -15.20 -4.51 6.60
N PRO A 76 -14.99 -5.04 5.38
CA PRO A 76 -14.14 -4.35 4.42
C PRO A 76 -14.69 -2.93 4.28
N SER A 77 -13.83 -1.94 4.50
CA SER A 77 -14.14 -0.54 4.19
C SER A 77 -13.55 -0.26 2.82
N PRO A 78 -14.34 -0.33 1.74
CA PRO A 78 -13.81 -0.12 0.39
C PRO A 78 -13.15 1.26 0.25
N ASN A 79 -13.61 2.21 1.07
CA ASN A 79 -13.04 3.54 1.17
C ASN A 79 -11.52 3.51 1.46
N LEU A 80 -11.03 2.63 2.32
CA LEU A 80 -9.59 2.56 2.63
C LEU A 80 -8.77 2.13 1.39
N TYR A 81 -9.22 1.10 0.68
CA TYR A 81 -8.60 0.65 -0.56
C TYR A 81 -8.63 1.75 -1.63
N PHE A 82 -9.79 2.36 -1.87
CA PHE A 82 -9.94 3.41 -2.89
C PHE A 82 -9.19 4.70 -2.54
N ARG A 83 -9.08 5.03 -1.25
CA ARG A 83 -8.27 6.15 -0.78
C ARG A 83 -6.79 5.91 -1.08
N PHE A 84 -6.27 4.71 -0.85
CA PHE A 84 -4.90 4.39 -1.23
C PHE A 84 -4.71 4.35 -2.75
N GLN A 85 -5.66 3.77 -3.49
CA GLN A 85 -5.65 3.77 -4.96
C GLN A 85 -5.57 5.19 -5.54
N SER A 86 -6.22 6.18 -4.93
CA SER A 86 -6.12 7.57 -5.38
C SER A 86 -4.73 8.19 -5.20
N LYS A 87 -3.92 7.68 -4.26
CA LYS A 87 -2.59 8.20 -3.91
C LYS A 87 -1.43 7.46 -4.57
N ILE A 88 -1.63 6.20 -4.99
CA ILE A 88 -0.55 5.32 -5.44
C ILE A 88 0.25 5.91 -6.60
N ASN A 89 -0.38 6.69 -7.48
CA ASN A 89 0.30 7.37 -8.58
C ASN A 89 1.38 8.33 -8.10
N GLY A 90 1.03 9.22 -7.15
CA GLY A 90 1.99 10.18 -6.60
C GLY A 90 3.14 9.47 -5.90
N ILE A 91 2.82 8.42 -5.12
CA ILE A 91 3.81 7.58 -4.44
C ILE A 91 4.79 6.96 -5.45
N LEU A 92 4.29 6.31 -6.50
CA LEU A 92 5.14 5.67 -7.51
C LEU A 92 5.97 6.69 -8.30
N LEU A 93 5.41 7.85 -8.63
CA LEU A 93 6.16 8.93 -9.30
C LEU A 93 7.30 9.45 -8.43
N ASN A 94 7.06 9.68 -7.15
CA ASN A 94 8.09 10.10 -6.21
C ASN A 94 9.17 9.04 -6.04
N MET A 95 8.78 7.77 -5.88
CA MET A 95 9.72 6.66 -5.78
C MET A 95 10.57 6.49 -7.05
N LEU A 96 9.98 6.71 -8.23
CA LEU A 96 10.70 6.69 -9.50
C LEU A 96 11.71 7.85 -9.56
N HIS A 97 11.31 9.06 -9.16
CA HIS A 97 12.20 10.22 -9.10
C HIS A 97 13.37 10.01 -8.14
N LEU A 98 13.11 9.38 -6.99
CA LEU A 98 14.13 8.98 -6.00
C LEU A 98 14.96 7.75 -6.42
N GLN A 99 14.72 7.21 -7.62
CA GLN A 99 15.41 6.04 -8.18
C GLN A 99 15.27 4.76 -7.34
N PHE A 100 14.26 4.68 -6.46
CA PHE A 100 13.99 3.48 -5.66
C PHE A 100 13.29 2.38 -6.44
N ILE A 101 12.62 2.73 -7.55
CA ILE A 101 11.87 1.78 -8.38
C ILE A 101 12.11 2.01 -9.86
N ASN A 102 11.87 0.96 -10.63
CA ASN A 102 11.68 1.00 -12.07
C ASN A 102 10.21 0.65 -12.40
N LEU A 103 9.65 1.38 -13.35
CA LEU A 103 8.32 1.10 -13.91
C LEU A 103 8.46 0.47 -15.30
N LYS A 104 7.69 -0.58 -15.54
CA LYS A 104 7.48 -1.19 -16.87
C LYS A 104 5.99 -1.23 -17.13
N GLY A 105 5.52 -0.35 -17.99
CA GLY A 105 4.12 -0.24 -18.35
C GLY A 105 3.98 0.12 -19.83
N ASP A 106 2.87 -0.30 -20.41
CA ASP A 106 2.45 0.15 -21.74
C ASP A 106 1.45 1.30 -21.56
N ILE A 107 1.61 2.37 -22.32
CA ILE A 107 0.75 3.58 -22.26
C ILE A 107 -0.71 3.22 -22.63
N THR A 108 -0.91 2.10 -23.33
CA THR A 108 -2.25 1.60 -23.71
C THR A 108 -2.97 0.84 -22.58
N LYS A 109 -2.28 0.50 -21.48
CA LYS A 109 -2.82 -0.32 -20.40
C LYS A 109 -3.22 0.51 -19.18
N LYS A 110 -4.17 -0.04 -18.41
CA LYS A 110 -4.57 0.56 -17.12
C LYS A 110 -3.38 0.52 -16.16
N LEU A 111 -3.26 1.56 -15.33
CA LEU A 111 -2.22 1.68 -14.30
C LEU A 111 -2.09 0.41 -13.44
N ASP A 112 -3.22 -0.21 -13.09
CA ASP A 112 -3.28 -1.44 -12.29
C ASP A 112 -2.41 -2.58 -12.83
N GLU A 113 -2.16 -2.61 -14.15
CA GLU A 113 -1.34 -3.60 -14.85
C GLU A 113 0.14 -3.18 -14.99
N THR A 114 0.48 -1.94 -14.61
CA THR A 114 1.85 -1.45 -14.64
C THR A 114 2.70 -2.29 -13.69
N ILE A 115 3.86 -2.72 -14.18
CA ILE A 115 4.79 -3.54 -13.42
C ILE A 115 5.79 -2.62 -12.72
N VAL A 116 5.95 -2.81 -11.43
CA VAL A 116 6.89 -2.11 -10.57
C VAL A 116 7.95 -3.09 -10.11
N GLN A 117 9.20 -2.62 -10.09
CA GLN A 117 10.34 -3.38 -9.56
C GLN A 117 11.19 -2.46 -8.70
N ILE A 118 11.59 -2.91 -7.51
CA ILE A 118 12.57 -2.19 -6.68
C ILE A 118 13.95 -2.21 -7.36
N THR A 119 14.70 -1.12 -7.22
CA THR A 119 16.10 -1.02 -7.65
C THR A 119 17.05 -1.44 -6.54
N SER A 120 18.32 -1.66 -6.85
CA SER A 120 19.35 -1.87 -5.81
C SER A 120 19.42 -0.69 -4.84
N THR A 121 19.32 0.55 -5.34
CA THR A 121 19.28 1.77 -4.52
C THR A 121 18.11 1.76 -3.54
N GLY A 122 16.92 1.30 -3.96
CA GLY A 122 15.77 1.17 -3.07
C GLY A 122 15.96 0.07 -2.02
N GLU A 123 16.64 -1.02 -2.36
CA GLU A 123 16.95 -2.10 -1.42
C GLU A 123 17.98 -1.65 -0.36
N GLU A 124 19.09 -1.07 -0.81
CA GLU A 124 20.15 -0.53 0.06
C GLU A 124 19.60 0.50 1.04
N PHE A 125 18.72 1.39 0.57
CA PHE A 125 18.09 2.40 1.43
C PHE A 125 17.27 1.79 2.58
N ILE A 126 16.55 0.68 2.34
CA ILE A 126 15.81 -0.02 3.41
C ILE A 126 16.77 -0.73 4.36
N ASP A 127 17.82 -1.36 3.83
CA ASP A 127 18.84 -2.03 4.64
C ASP A 127 19.56 -1.06 5.59
N GLU A 128 19.78 0.19 5.16
CA GLU A 128 20.42 1.23 5.97
C GLU A 128 19.49 1.93 6.98
N LEU A 129 18.18 1.81 6.81
CA LEU A 129 17.16 2.57 7.54
C LEU A 129 17.15 2.32 9.07
N ASN A 130 17.80 1.24 9.54
CA ASN A 130 18.06 0.91 10.95
C ASN A 130 16.90 1.23 11.91
N SER A 131 15.67 0.85 11.53
CA SER A 131 14.46 1.19 12.25
C SER A 131 13.62 -0.05 12.52
N VAL A 132 13.43 -0.34 13.81
CA VAL A 132 12.63 -1.48 14.28
C VAL A 132 11.22 -1.47 13.68
N PHE A 133 10.62 -0.29 13.56
CA PHE A 133 9.28 -0.15 12.97
C PHE A 133 9.24 -0.68 11.52
N PHE A 134 10.17 -0.25 10.68
CA PHE A 134 10.20 -0.65 9.28
C PHE A 134 10.65 -2.09 9.09
N SER A 135 11.59 -2.59 9.92
CA SER A 135 11.95 -4.02 9.94
C SER A 135 10.75 -4.91 10.27
N ASN A 136 9.97 -4.54 11.29
CA ASN A 136 8.74 -5.27 11.65
C ASN A 136 7.71 -5.21 10.52
N LEU A 137 7.55 -4.05 9.87
CA LEU A 137 6.63 -3.90 8.76
C LEU A 137 7.03 -4.78 7.56
N VAL A 138 8.32 -4.85 7.21
CA VAL A 138 8.83 -5.77 6.17
C VAL A 138 8.49 -7.21 6.54
N PHE A 139 8.69 -7.60 7.81
CA PHE A 139 8.35 -8.94 8.28
C PHE A 139 6.84 -9.24 8.15
N GLU A 140 5.96 -8.30 8.53
CA GLU A 140 4.51 -8.45 8.37
C GLU A 140 4.09 -8.62 6.91
N TYR A 141 4.70 -7.86 5.99
CA TYR A 141 4.47 -8.06 4.55
C TYR A 141 4.91 -9.45 4.10
N SER A 142 6.13 -9.89 4.44
CA SER A 142 6.63 -11.22 4.08
C SER A 142 5.71 -12.33 4.58
N GLN A 143 5.26 -12.24 5.83
CA GLN A 143 4.30 -13.19 6.40
C GLN A 143 2.95 -13.17 5.66
N THR A 144 2.49 -11.99 5.24
CA THR A 144 1.24 -11.86 4.49
C THR A 144 1.37 -12.46 3.09
N LEU A 145 2.52 -12.30 2.44
CA LEU A 145 2.82 -12.86 1.12
C LEU A 145 2.78 -14.40 1.13
N GLU A 146 3.34 -15.00 2.18
CA GLU A 146 3.32 -16.45 2.38
C GLU A 146 1.89 -16.98 2.63
N LYS A 147 1.09 -16.25 3.40
CA LYS A 147 -0.23 -16.70 3.86
C LYS A 147 -1.36 -16.46 2.85
N ILE A 148 -1.37 -15.31 2.18
CA ILE A 148 -2.50 -14.86 1.35
C ILE A 148 -2.01 -14.64 -0.08
N LYS A 149 -2.50 -15.45 -1.02
CA LYS A 149 -2.17 -15.28 -2.44
C LYS A 149 -2.96 -14.15 -3.07
N PHE A 150 -2.30 -13.37 -3.92
CA PHE A 150 -2.98 -12.43 -4.81
C PHE A 150 -3.78 -13.19 -5.88
N SER A 151 -5.09 -12.94 -5.93
CA SER A 151 -6.00 -13.52 -6.92
C SER A 151 -7.19 -12.59 -7.16
N GLY A 152 -7.87 -12.76 -8.29
CA GLY A 152 -9.07 -11.97 -8.60
C GLY A 152 -10.19 -12.15 -7.56
N SER A 153 -10.32 -13.35 -6.97
CA SER A 153 -11.30 -13.61 -5.89
C SER A 153 -10.96 -12.85 -4.62
N ASN A 154 -9.70 -12.89 -4.18
CA ASN A 154 -9.26 -12.23 -2.95
C ASN A 154 -9.30 -10.70 -3.10
N LEU A 155 -8.99 -10.20 -4.31
CA LEU A 155 -9.10 -8.77 -4.60
C LEU A 155 -10.55 -8.27 -4.51
N LYS A 156 -11.54 -9.07 -4.93
CA LYS A 156 -12.97 -8.71 -4.77
C LYS A 156 -13.36 -8.59 -3.30
N VAL A 157 -12.87 -9.50 -2.44
CA VAL A 157 -13.09 -9.46 -0.98
C VAL A 157 -12.57 -8.15 -0.39
N VAL A 158 -11.33 -7.77 -0.71
CA VAL A 158 -10.72 -6.52 -0.23
C VAL A 158 -11.48 -5.28 -0.74
N LYS A 159 -11.98 -5.32 -1.98
CA LYS A 159 -12.79 -4.24 -2.58
C LYS A 159 -14.23 -4.20 -2.05
N GLY A 160 -14.64 -5.16 -1.21
CA GLY A 160 -16.02 -5.26 -0.70
C GLY A 160 -17.05 -5.59 -1.78
N VAL A 161 -16.63 -6.19 -2.91
CA VAL A 161 -17.56 -6.67 -3.94
C VAL A 161 -18.02 -8.05 -3.49
N GLN A 162 -19.28 -8.15 -3.04
CA GLN A 162 -19.90 -9.43 -2.65
C GLN A 162 -19.92 -10.42 -3.84
N GLN A 163 -19.76 -11.71 -3.53
CA GLN A 163 -19.91 -12.81 -4.49
C GLN A 163 -21.39 -13.02 -4.85
#